data_AF-A0A519TC48-F1
#
_entry.id   AF-A0A519TC48-F1
#
_cell.length_a   1.000
_cell.length_b   1.000
_cell.length_c   1.000
_cell.angle_alpha   90.00
_cell.angle_beta   90.00
_cell.angle_gamma   90.00
#
_symmetry.space_group_name_H-M   'P 1'
#
loop_
_entity.id
_entity.type
_entity.pdbx_description
1 polymer ?
#
loop_
_entity_poly.entity_id
_entity_poly.type
_entity_poly.pdbx_seq_one_letter_code
_entity_poly.pdbx_strand_id
1 'polypeptide(L)'
;QPVVRLLPLTHNEVFVLLQKLKEIFDFNYKTQLDISEADIQAFMEEMFNKPGASEFLTPREVIRDFLNILSLLRQNPGLDKRRLFSEVQIRDERPDESAVDALLDGIDVL
;
A
#
# COMPACT_ATOMS: atom_id res chain seq x y z
N GLN A 1 -7.84 -22.07 -24.68
CA GLN A 1 -8.50 -20.87 -24.11
C GLN A 1 -7.60 -19.66 -24.35
N PRO A 2 -8.14 -18.47 -24.68
CA PRO A 2 -7.34 -17.26 -24.64
C PRO A 2 -7.04 -16.92 -23.19
N VAL A 3 -5.76 -16.80 -22.86
CA VAL A 3 -5.28 -16.36 -21.54
C VAL A 3 -5.04 -14.85 -21.64
N VAL A 4 -5.79 -14.05 -20.87
CA VAL A 4 -5.51 -12.62 -20.71
C VAL A 4 -4.32 -12.51 -19.76
N ARG A 5 -3.17 -12.07 -20.29
CA ARG A 5 -1.99 -11.77 -19.45
C ARG A 5 -2.21 -10.42 -18.78
N LEU A 6 -2.30 -10.43 -17.45
CA LEU A 6 -2.33 -9.20 -16.66
C LEU A 6 -0.91 -8.63 -16.62
N LEU A 7 -0.76 -7.43 -17.16
CA LEU A 7 0.47 -6.66 -17.01
C LEU A 7 0.47 -6.03 -15.60
N PRO A 8 1.66 -5.87 -14.97
CA PRO A 8 1.75 -5.10 -13.74
C PRO A 8 1.28 -3.66 -14.00
N LEU A 9 0.60 -3.09 -13.00
CA LEU A 9 0.13 -1.70 -13.07
C LEU A 9 1.33 -0.75 -13.20
N THR A 10 1.20 0.19 -14.11
CA THR A 10 2.12 1.32 -14.24
C THR A 10 1.89 2.33 -13.11
N HIS A 11 2.88 3.18 -12.82
CA HIS A 11 2.74 4.27 -11.85
C HIS A 11 1.50 5.14 -12.12
N ASN A 12 1.23 5.46 -13.39
CA ASN A 12 0.05 6.24 -13.75
C ASN A 12 -1.27 5.50 -13.45
N GLU A 13 -1.33 4.20 -13.71
CA GLU A 13 -2.52 3.42 -13.38
C GLU A 13 -2.72 3.29 -11.86
N VAL A 14 -1.63 3.19 -11.09
CA VAL A 14 -1.69 3.26 -9.62
C VAL A 14 -2.21 4.62 -9.16
N PHE A 15 -1.71 5.71 -9.73
CA PHE A 15 -2.17 7.07 -9.41
C PHE A 15 -3.68 7.22 -9.62
N VAL A 16 -4.19 6.86 -10.80
CA VAL A 16 -5.62 6.90 -11.12
C VAL A 16 -6.43 5.97 -10.20
N LEU A 17 -5.88 4.81 -9.84
CA LEU A 17 -6.51 3.91 -8.88
C LEU A 17 -6.64 4.56 -7.50
N LEU A 18 -5.60 5.22 -6.99
CA LEU A 18 -5.66 5.90 -5.69
C LEU A 18 -6.65 7.06 -5.68
N GLN A 19 -6.76 7.83 -6.77
CA GLN A 19 -7.79 8.86 -6.93
C GLN A 19 -9.20 8.27 -6.76
N LYS A 20 -9.51 7.19 -7.50
CA LYS A 20 -10.80 6.51 -7.42
C LYS A 20 -11.06 5.93 -6.04
N LEU A 21 -10.04 5.37 -5.39
CA LEU A 21 -10.17 4.85 -4.03
C LEU A 21 -10.49 5.96 -3.02
N LYS A 22 -9.88 7.14 -3.15
CA LYS A 22 -10.21 8.31 -2.32
C LYS A 22 -11.67 8.73 -2.51
N GLU A 23 -12.15 8.81 -3.76
CA GLU A 23 -13.54 9.12 -4.06
C GLU A 23 -14.51 8.10 -3.44
N ILE A 24 -14.23 6.80 -3.61
CA ILE A 24 -15.02 5.71 -3.03
C ILE A 24 -15.02 5.80 -1.50
N PHE A 25 -13.86 6.10 -0.89
CA PHE A 25 -13.71 6.23 0.55
C PHE A 25 -14.55 7.40 1.10
N ASP A 26 -14.40 8.59 0.50
CA ASP A 26 -15.17 9.78 0.87
C ASP A 26 -16.68 9.53 0.76
N PHE A 27 -17.12 8.91 -0.34
CA PHE A 27 -18.51 8.55 -0.56
C PHE A 27 -19.03 7.56 0.49
N ASN A 28 -18.28 6.48 0.75
CA ASN A 28 -18.70 5.43 1.69
C ASN A 28 -18.83 5.93 3.13
N TYR A 29 -17.90 6.80 3.55
CA TYR A 29 -17.84 7.32 4.91
C TYR A 29 -18.49 8.70 5.08
N LYS A 30 -19.10 9.25 4.02
CA LYS A 30 -19.74 10.58 4.02
C LYS A 30 -18.79 11.67 4.55
N THR A 31 -17.54 11.62 4.11
CA THR A 31 -16.48 12.56 4.49
C THR A 31 -15.95 13.29 3.25
N GLN A 32 -15.16 14.33 3.48
CA GLN A 32 -14.48 15.08 2.44
C GLN A 32 -13.06 15.35 2.92
N LEU A 33 -12.16 14.39 2.72
CA LEU A 33 -10.78 14.54 3.13
C LEU A 33 -10.05 15.52 2.20
N ASP A 34 -9.23 16.39 2.79
CA ASP A 34 -8.33 17.30 2.06
C ASP A 34 -7.09 16.54 1.55
N ILE A 35 -7.32 15.72 0.53
CA ILE A 35 -6.29 14.98 -0.21
C ILE A 35 -6.39 15.37 -1.67
N SER A 36 -5.41 16.16 -2.11
CA SER A 36 -5.27 16.61 -3.49
C SER A 36 -4.53 15.59 -4.36
N GLU A 37 -4.55 15.79 -5.67
CA GLU A 37 -3.74 15.00 -6.61
C GLU A 37 -2.24 15.09 -6.29
N ALA A 38 -1.76 16.27 -5.91
CA ALA A 38 -0.37 16.48 -5.50
C ALA A 38 -0.01 15.71 -4.22
N ASP A 39 -0.97 15.51 -3.31
CA ASP A 39 -0.76 14.69 -2.12
C ASP A 39 -0.66 13.20 -2.49
N ILE A 40 -1.49 12.73 -3.42
CA ILE A 40 -1.43 11.34 -3.92
C ILE A 40 -0.08 11.09 -4.63
N GLN A 41 0.35 12.03 -5.45
CA GLN A 41 1.65 11.93 -6.12
C GLN A 41 2.79 11.90 -5.10
N ALA A 42 2.77 12.77 -4.09
CA ALA A 42 3.79 12.78 -3.05
C ALA A 42 3.79 11.50 -2.21
N PHE A 43 2.61 10.96 -1.88
CA PHE A 43 2.50 9.66 -1.22
C PHE A 43 3.17 8.56 -2.06
N MET A 44 2.90 8.52 -3.37
CA MET A 44 3.54 7.55 -4.26
C MET A 44 5.05 7.75 -4.33
N GLU A 45 5.54 8.99 -4.47
CA GLU A 45 6.97 9.30 -4.47
C GLU A 45 7.66 8.83 -3.17
N GLU A 46 7.04 9.04 -2.01
CA GLU A 46 7.54 8.51 -0.73
C GLU A 46 7.60 6.99 -0.75
N MET A 47 6.58 6.31 -1.24
CA MET A 47 6.54 4.85 -1.30
C MET A 47 7.60 4.28 -2.25
N PHE A 48 7.69 4.77 -3.48
CA PHE A 48 8.60 4.21 -4.48
C PHE A 48 10.07 4.54 -4.22
N ASN A 49 10.37 5.59 -3.46
CA ASN A 49 11.74 5.97 -3.12
C ASN A 49 12.26 5.35 -1.81
N LYS A 50 11.41 4.64 -1.05
CA LYS A 50 11.82 4.00 0.20
C LYS A 50 12.75 2.80 -0.03
N PRO A 51 13.73 2.56 0.87
CA PRO A 51 14.55 1.34 0.81
C PRO A 51 13.69 0.09 0.80
N GLY A 52 14.01 -0.85 -0.09
CA GLY A 52 13.25 -2.10 -0.27
C GLY A 52 12.01 -1.97 -1.16
N ALA A 53 11.64 -0.77 -1.64
CA ALA A 53 10.46 -0.59 -2.49
C ALA A 53 10.49 -1.45 -3.76
N SER A 54 11.63 -1.50 -4.45
CA SER A 54 11.75 -2.27 -5.69
C SER A 54 11.58 -3.78 -5.51
N GLU A 55 11.80 -4.30 -4.30
CA GLU A 55 11.76 -5.73 -4.00
C GLU A 55 10.44 -6.14 -3.34
N PHE A 56 9.95 -5.30 -2.42
CA PHE A 56 8.82 -5.65 -1.57
C PHE A 56 7.54 -4.92 -1.89
N LEU A 57 7.59 -3.76 -2.55
CA LEU A 57 6.39 -2.96 -2.76
C LEU A 57 5.50 -3.56 -3.85
N THR A 58 4.33 -4.03 -3.45
CA THR A 58 3.28 -4.51 -4.32
C THR A 58 2.13 -3.51 -4.44
N PRO A 59 1.32 -3.54 -5.52
CA PRO A 59 0.13 -2.71 -5.60
C PRO A 59 -0.83 -2.90 -4.42
N ARG A 60 -0.89 -4.12 -3.85
CA ARG A 60 -1.71 -4.43 -2.67
C ARG A 60 -1.27 -3.61 -1.46
N GLU A 61 0.02 -3.48 -1.21
CA GLU A 61 0.55 -2.68 -0.08
C GLU A 61 0.29 -1.20 -0.27
N VAL A 62 0.55 -0.67 -1.46
CA VAL A 62 0.29 0.75 -1.78
C VAL A 62 -1.18 1.11 -1.49
N ILE A 63 -2.12 0.26 -1.93
CA ILE A 63 -3.56 0.46 -1.67
C ILE A 63 -3.86 0.38 -0.16
N ARG A 64 -3.33 -0.62 0.54
CA ARG A 64 -3.56 -0.83 1.97
C ARG A 64 -3.08 0.38 2.79
N ASP A 65 -1.85 0.82 2.55
CA ASP A 65 -1.25 1.93 3.29
C ASP A 65 -1.95 3.25 2.99
N PHE A 66 -2.33 3.49 1.74
CA PHE A 66 -3.11 4.66 1.38
C PHE A 66 -4.46 4.71 2.12
N LEU A 67 -5.23 3.61 2.11
CA LEU A 67 -6.51 3.54 2.83
C LEU A 67 -6.35 3.68 4.34
N ASN A 68 -5.25 3.16 4.91
CA ASN A 68 -4.92 3.34 6.32
C ASN A 68 -4.70 4.83 6.64
N ILE A 69 -3.96 5.55 5.81
CA ILE A 69 -3.75 6.99 5.99
C ILE A 69 -5.06 7.76 5.89
N LEU A 70 -5.93 7.47 4.91
CA LEU A 70 -7.25 8.09 4.82
C LEU A 70 -8.09 7.85 6.09
N SER A 71 -8.03 6.63 6.62
CA SER A 71 -8.71 6.29 7.87
C SER A 71 -8.17 7.07 9.07
N LEU A 72 -6.84 7.24 9.17
CA LEU A 72 -6.20 8.02 10.23
C LEU A 72 -6.56 9.51 10.16
N LEU A 73 -6.52 10.09 8.96
CA LEU A 73 -6.89 11.49 8.73
C LEU A 73 -8.37 11.75 9.04
N ARG A 74 -9.25 10.82 8.67
CA ARG A 74 -10.68 10.91 9.01
C ARG A 74 -10.90 10.91 10.53
N GLN A 75 -10.15 10.07 11.25
CA GLN A 75 -10.24 9.99 12.71
C GLN A 75 -9.61 11.21 13.40
N ASN A 76 -8.59 11.81 12.78
CA ASN A 76 -7.82 12.91 13.35
C ASN A 76 -7.57 14.01 12.30
N PRO A 77 -8.56 14.89 12.04
CA PRO A 77 -8.49 15.87 10.95
C PRO A 77 -7.34 16.90 11.04
N GLY A 78 -6.70 17.02 12.21
CA GLY A 78 -5.56 17.92 12.42
C GLY A 78 -4.18 17.29 12.19
N LEU A 79 -4.10 16.00 11.81
CA LEU A 79 -2.82 15.36 11.52
C LEU A 79 -2.22 15.88 10.21
N ASP A 80 -0.90 16.02 10.20
CA ASP A 80 -0.14 16.35 9.00
C ASP A 80 -0.04 15.14 8.07
N LYS A 81 -0.73 15.20 6.94
CA LYS A 81 -0.69 14.18 5.89
C LYS A 81 0.72 13.90 5.37
N ARG A 82 1.57 14.92 5.21
CA ARG A 82 2.94 14.75 4.69
C ARG A 82 3.78 13.92 5.64
N ARG A 83 3.63 14.18 6.94
CA ARG A 83 4.24 13.37 7.98
C ARG A 83 3.78 11.92 7.93
N LEU A 84 2.47 11.67 7.81
CA LEU A 84 1.94 10.31 7.70
C LEU A 84 2.50 9.54 6.50
N PHE A 85 2.65 10.19 5.34
CA PHE A 85 3.25 9.57 4.15
C PHE A 85 4.70 9.13 4.42
N SER A 86 5.48 10.01 5.06
CA SER A 86 6.89 9.72 5.39
C SER A 86 7.05 8.59 6.40
N GLU A 87 6.07 8.38 7.29
CA GLU A 87 6.13 7.36 8.36
C GLU A 87 5.83 5.95 7.85
N VAL A 88 5.26 5.78 6.65
CA VAL A 88 5.00 4.46 6.06
C VAL A 88 6.31 3.69 5.87
N GLN A 89 6.31 2.42 6.26
CA GLN A 89 7.48 1.54 6.17
C GLN A 89 7.18 0.40 5.22
N ILE A 90 8.13 0.13 4.33
CA ILE A 90 8.07 -1.04 3.45
C ILE A 90 8.67 -2.22 4.20
N ARG A 91 7.91 -3.30 4.29
CA ARG A 91 8.27 -4.50 5.04
C ARG A 91 8.32 -5.69 4.10
N ASP A 92 9.25 -6.60 4.36
CA ASP A 92 9.21 -7.91 3.75
C ASP A 92 8.10 -8.73 4.43
N GLU A 93 6.98 -8.95 3.73
CA GLU A 93 5.86 -9.78 4.20
C GLU A 93 6.06 -11.28 3.87
N ARG A 94 7.20 -11.70 3.29
CA ARG A 94 7.47 -13.11 3.02
C ARG A 94 7.57 -13.89 4.34
N PRO A 95 7.12 -15.15 4.38
CA PRO A 95 7.33 -16.01 5.54
C PRO A 95 8.84 -16.08 5.85
N ASP A 96 9.20 -15.94 7.12
CA ASP A 96 10.57 -16.14 7.57
C ASP A 96 11.03 -17.54 7.14
N GLU A 97 12.10 -17.62 6.34
CA GLU A 97 12.63 -18.91 5.85
C GLU A 97 12.96 -19.85 7.01
N SER A 98 13.33 -19.32 8.18
CA SER A 98 13.58 -20.11 9.39
C SER A 98 12.34 -20.82 9.94
N ALA A 99 11.15 -20.26 9.70
CA ALA A 99 9.88 -20.89 10.08
C ALA A 99 9.51 -22.05 9.13
N VAL A 100 9.95 -21.98 7.87
CA VAL A 100 9.74 -23.05 6.88
C VAL A 100 10.70 -24.21 7.15
N ASP A 101 11.97 -23.93 7.43
CA ASP A 101 12.97 -24.94 7.81
C ASP A 101 12.57 -25.67 9.10
N ALA A 102 12.11 -24.95 10.13
CA ALA A 102 11.64 -25.56 11.37
C ALA A 102 10.40 -26.47 11.19
N LEU A 103 9.57 -26.21 10.18
CA LEU A 103 8.42 -27.06 9.84
C LEU A 103 8.84 -28.31 9.06
N LEU A 104 9.86 -28.21 8.20
CA LEU A 104 10.41 -29.34 7.46
C LEU A 104 11.18 -30.29 8.39
N ASP A 105 12.01 -29.74 9.29
CA ASP A 105 12.74 -30.51 10.31
C ASP A 105 11.80 -31.29 11.26
N GLY A 106 10.57 -30.80 11.48
CA GLY A 106 9.56 -31.48 12.29
C GLY A 106 8.85 -32.64 11.59
N ILE A 107 8.91 -32.70 10.25
CA ILE A 107 8.26 -33.76 9.43
C ILE A 107 9.21 -34.94 9.23
N ASP A 108 10.53 -34.71 9.18
CA ASP A 108 11.55 -35.75 9.02
C ASP A 108 11.77 -36.63 10.28
N VAL A 109 10.98 -36.42 11.34
CA VAL A 109 11.06 -37.16 12.63
C VAL A 109 9.85 -38.12 12.84
N LEU A 110 9.00 -38.32 11.82
CA LEU A 110 7.89 -39.30 11.82
C LEU A 110 8.13 -40.43 10.82
#